data_AF-A0A101G4P2-F1
#
_entry.id   AF-A0A101G4P2-F1
#
_cell.length_a   1.000
_cell.length_b   1.000
_cell.length_c   1.000
_cell.angle_alpha   90.00
_cell.angle_beta   90.00
_cell.angle_gamma   90.00
#
_symmetry.space_group_name_H-M   'P 1'
#
loop_
_entity.id
_entity.type
_entity.pdbx_description
1 polymer ?
#
loop_
_entity_poly.entity_id
_entity_poly.type
_entity_poly.pdbx_seq_one_letter_code
_entity_poly.pdbx_strand_id
1 'polypeptide(L)'
;MFCHDCKKEIIIEGEEIKNGKQLKYMLPSGEEKMVFKCDDCFSKDQSLKNYQETEVYSRVVGYLRPVTQWNEGKQEEFNQRKTFKI
;
A
#
# COMPACT_ATOMS: atom_id res chain seq x y z
N MET A 1 4.98 11.32 -12.79
CA MET A 1 4.74 10.69 -11.46
C MET A 1 3.29 10.92 -11.07
N PHE A 2 2.70 10.17 -10.13
CA PHE A 2 1.29 10.34 -9.75
C PHE A 2 1.13 10.73 -8.28
N CYS A 3 0.13 11.55 -7.98
CA CYS A 3 -0.26 11.86 -6.61
C CYS A 3 -0.82 10.62 -5.90
N HIS A 4 -0.37 10.37 -4.67
CA HIS A 4 -0.81 9.24 -3.83
C HIS A 4 -2.32 9.22 -3.58
N ASP A 5 -2.93 10.39 -3.30
CA ASP A 5 -4.34 10.47 -2.90
C ASP A 5 -5.29 10.52 -4.10
N CYS A 6 -5.02 11.37 -5.10
CA CYS A 6 -5.93 11.62 -6.22
C CYS A 6 -5.52 10.96 -7.54
N LYS A 7 -4.34 10.31 -7.59
CA LYS A 7 -3.78 9.69 -8.80
C LYS A 7 -3.58 10.65 -9.98
N LYS A 8 -3.69 11.97 -9.78
CA LYS A 8 -3.37 12.98 -10.80
C LYS A 8 -1.89 12.91 -11.16
N GLU A 9 -1.59 13.14 -12.43
CA GLU A 9 -0.22 13.23 -12.91
C GLU A 9 0.46 14.49 -12.38
N ILE A 10 1.72 14.33 -11.98
CA ILE A 10 2.63 15.35 -11.50
C ILE A 10 3.72 15.47 -12.55
N ILE A 11 3.83 16.68 -13.10
CA ILE A 11 4.76 17.05 -14.16
C ILE A 11 6.03 17.58 -13.48
N ILE A 12 7.17 17.01 -13.83
CA ILE A 12 8.49 17.43 -13.33
C ILE A 12 9.17 18.11 -14.52
N GLU A 13 9.41 19.42 -14.43
CA GLU A 13 10.16 20.16 -15.44
C GLU A 13 11.52 20.53 -14.85
N GLY A 14 12.55 19.75 -15.16
CA GLY A 14 13.89 19.92 -14.60
C GLY A 14 13.98 19.42 -13.16
N GLU A 15 14.42 20.28 -12.23
CA GLU A 15 14.54 19.99 -10.79
C GLU A 15 13.32 20.45 -9.98
N GLU A 16 12.33 21.10 -10.62
CA GLU A 16 11.15 21.66 -9.96
C GLU A 16 9.89 20.83 -10.26
N ILE A 17 9.22 20.42 -9.18
CA ILE A 17 7.93 19.71 -9.24
C ILE A 17 6.83 20.75 -9.45
N LYS A 18 6.25 20.82 -10.65
CA LYS A 18 5.09 21.68 -10.88
C LYS A 18 3.84 20.97 -10.35
N ASN A 19 3.16 21.62 -9.40
CA ASN A 19 1.88 21.17 -8.82
C ASN A 19 1.98 19.96 -7.87
N GLY A 20 3.04 19.87 -7.08
CA GLY A 20 3.12 18.87 -6.02
C GLY A 20 4.33 18.96 -5.11
N LYS A 21 4.24 18.22 -4.01
CA LYS A 21 5.29 18.06 -3.01
C LYS A 21 5.77 16.62 -3.00
N GLN A 22 7.09 16.48 -2.86
CA GLN A 22 7.73 15.21 -2.57
C GLN A 22 7.89 15.07 -1.06
N LEU A 23 7.40 13.97 -0.51
CA LEU A 23 7.43 13.66 0.91
C LEU A 23 8.26 12.40 1.12
N LYS A 24 9.08 12.42 2.18
CA LYS A 24 9.95 11.31 2.56
C LYS A 24 9.42 10.70 3.85
N TYR A 25 9.17 9.40 3.82
CA TYR A 25 8.70 8.64 4.97
C TYR A 25 9.65 7.47 5.25
N MET A 26 9.93 7.21 6.53
CA MET A 26 10.62 5.99 6.95
C MET A 26 9.58 4.92 7.26
N LEU A 27 9.69 3.78 6.61
CA LEU A 27 8.88 2.60 6.92
C LEU A 27 9.39 1.92 8.19
N PRO A 28 8.55 1.13 8.88
CA PRO A 28 8.99 0.30 10.02
C PRO A 28 10.12 -0.67 9.67
N SER A 29 10.26 -1.05 8.38
CA SER A 29 11.37 -1.86 7.87
C SER A 29 12.72 -1.11 7.84
N GLY A 30 12.72 0.20 8.09
CA GLY A 30 13.90 1.07 7.95
C GLY A 30 14.09 1.61 6.52
N GLU A 31 13.26 1.19 5.56
CA GLU A 31 13.33 1.64 4.18
C GLU A 31 12.71 3.03 4.00
N GLU A 32 13.31 3.84 3.14
CA GLU A 32 12.83 5.18 2.83
C GLU A 32 11.86 5.15 1.64
N LYS A 33 10.61 5.57 1.86
CA LYS A 33 9.59 5.66 0.83
C LYS A 33 9.37 7.11 0.40
N MET A 34 9.60 7.39 -0.88
CA MET A 34 9.32 8.68 -1.50
C MET A 34 7.90 8.68 -2.06
N VAL A 35 7.08 9.64 -1.64
CA VAL A 35 5.68 9.76 -2.04
C VAL A 35 5.38 11.16 -2.54
N PHE A 36 4.60 11.25 -3.62
CA PHE A 36 4.23 12.52 -4.24
C PHE A 36 2.77 12.86 -3.92
N LYS A 37 2.51 14.10 -3.54
CA LYS A 37 1.15 14.64 -3.37
C LYS A 37 1.00 15.94 -4.16
N CYS A 38 -0.13 16.16 -4.81
CA CYS A 38 -0.40 17.48 -5.39
C CYS A 38 -0.70 18.51 -4.29
N ASP A 39 -0.56 19.80 -4.59
CA ASP A 39 -0.74 20.87 -3.60
C ASP A 39 -2.15 20.88 -3.00
N ASP A 40 -3.17 20.57 -3.81
CA ASP A 40 -4.56 20.44 -3.35
C ASP A 40 -4.71 19.33 -2.30
N CYS A 41 -4.16 18.15 -2.57
CA CYS A 41 -4.25 17.00 -1.67
C CYS A 41 -3.42 17.23 -0.40
N PHE A 42 -2.23 17.82 -0.54
CA PHE A 42 -1.39 18.15 0.61
C PHE A 42 -2.02 19.22 1.52
N SER A 43 -2.69 20.22 0.94
CA SER A 43 -3.37 21.28 1.70
C SER A 43 -4.60 20.75 2.45
N LYS A 44 -5.30 19.76 1.88
CA LYS A 44 -6.43 19.08 2.52
C LYS A 44 -5.98 18.14 3.64
N ASP A 45 -4.96 17.33 3.38
CA ASP A 45 -4.47 16.34 4.33
C ASP A 45 -2.96 16.07 4.13
N GLN A 46 -2.17 16.54 5.08
CA GLN A 46 -0.72 16.34 5.10
C GLN A 46 -0.32 14.92 5.54
N SER A 47 -1.25 14.16 6.13
CA SER A 47 -0.99 12.79 6.57
C SER A 47 -0.92 11.83 5.38
N LEU A 48 -0.02 10.86 5.46
CA LEU A 48 0.04 9.79 4.49
C LEU A 48 -0.76 8.59 5.03
N LYS A 49 -1.86 8.26 4.36
CA LYS A 49 -2.71 7.12 4.70
C LYS A 49 -2.46 5.98 3.72
N ASN A 50 -2.63 4.73 4.18
CA ASN A 50 -2.47 3.53 3.32
C ASN A 50 -1.11 3.45 2.61
N TYR A 51 -0.03 3.84 3.29
CA TYR A 51 1.33 3.82 2.71
C TYR A 51 2.05 2.50 2.89
N GLN A 52 1.58 1.69 3.82
CA GLN A 52 2.09 0.37 4.13
C GLN A 52 1.10 -0.67 3.62
N GLU A 53 1.62 -1.79 3.12
CA GLU A 53 0.81 -2.93 2.77
C GLU A 53 0.17 -3.52 4.02
N THR A 54 -1.11 -3.91 3.91
CA THR A 54 -1.82 -4.52 5.03
C THR A 54 -1.42 -5.98 5.15
N GLU A 55 -0.87 -6.38 6.29
CA GLU A 55 -0.55 -7.77 6.56
C GLU A 55 -1.84 -8.57 6.86
N VAL A 56 -2.15 -9.53 5.99
CA VAL A 56 -3.34 -10.38 6.14
C VAL A 56 -2.94 -11.70 6.80
N TYR A 57 -3.67 -12.06 7.86
CA TYR A 57 -3.45 -13.30 8.60
C TYR A 57 -4.60 -14.28 8.41
N SER A 58 -4.25 -15.55 8.33
CA SER A 58 -5.18 -16.67 8.38
C SER A 58 -5.19 -17.29 9.78
N ARG A 59 -6.37 -17.68 10.25
CA ARG A 59 -6.55 -18.37 11.53
C ARG A 59 -7.00 -19.81 11.29
N VAL A 60 -6.11 -20.78 11.52
CA VAL A 60 -6.42 -22.21 11.40
C VAL A 60 -6.34 -22.83 12.79
N VAL A 61 -7.47 -23.35 13.30
CA VAL A 61 -7.59 -23.98 14.64
C VAL A 61 -6.92 -23.22 15.80
N GLY A 62 -6.95 -21.88 15.75
CA GLY A 62 -6.38 -21.02 16.78
C GLY A 62 -4.96 -20.51 16.51
N TYR A 63 -4.26 -21.06 15.51
CA TYR A 63 -2.95 -20.57 15.08
C TYR A 63 -3.09 -19.47 14.03
N LEU A 64 -2.42 -18.33 14.26
CA LEU A 64 -2.33 -17.22 13.32
C LEU A 64 -1.08 -17.37 12.45
N ARG A 65 -1.27 -17.36 11.13
CA ARG A 65 -0.16 -17.37 10.16
C ARG A 65 -0.39 -16.30 9.08
N PRO A 66 0.63 -15.50 8.73
CA PRO A 66 0.54 -14.59 7.59
C PRO A 66 0.20 -15.34 6.31
N VAL A 67 -0.74 -14.83 5.52
CA VAL A 67 -1.13 -15.42 4.24
C VAL A 67 0.05 -15.37 3.25
N THR A 68 0.89 -14.33 3.35
CA THR A 68 2.13 -14.18 2.59
C THR A 68 3.14 -15.32 2.81
N GLN A 69 3.02 -16.07 3.91
CA GLN A 69 3.89 -17.19 4.26
C GLN A 69 3.26 -18.56 4.00
N TRP A 70 2.19 -18.65 3.21
CA TRP A 70 1.61 -19.93 2.82
C TRP A 70 2.54 -20.68 1.86
N ASN A 71 2.77 -21.97 2.12
CA ASN A 71 3.42 -22.84 1.16
C ASN A 71 2.48 -23.14 -0.03
N GLU A 72 3.04 -23.67 -1.11
CA GLU A 72 2.30 -23.96 -2.36
C GLU A 72 1.06 -24.85 -2.09
N GLY A 73 1.20 -25.87 -1.24
CA GLY A 73 0.09 -26.76 -0.89
C GLY A 73 -1.07 -26.06 -0.18
N LYS A 74 -0.81 -25.06 0.67
CA LYS A 74 -1.88 -24.29 1.34
C LYS A 74 -2.57 -23.31 0.39
N GLN A 75 -1.81 -22.71 -0.53
CA GLN A 75 -2.39 -21.87 -1.58
C GLN A 75 -3.32 -22.70 -2.47
N GLU A 76 -2.89 -23.90 -2.87
CA GLU A 76 -3.70 -24.81 -3.67
C GLU A 76 -4.92 -25.36 -2.91
N GLU A 77 -4.76 -25.75 -1.63
CA GLU A 77 -5.87 -26.14 -0.77
C GLU A 77 -6.94 -25.03 -0.69
N PHE A 78 -6.51 -23.76 -0.55
CA PHE A 78 -7.42 -22.61 -0.51
C PHE A 78 -8.17 -22.42 -1.83
N ASN A 79 -7.48 -22.55 -2.98
CA ASN A 79 -8.08 -22.44 -4.31
C ASN A 79 -9.16 -23.49 -4.57
N GLN A 80 -8.99 -24.70 -4.02
CA GLN A 80 -9.95 -25.80 -4.18
C GLN A 80 -11.16 -25.69 -3.23
N ARG A 81 -11.20 -24.72 -2.30
CA ARG A 81 -12.33 -24.56 -1.36
C ARG A 81 -13.60 -24.18 -2.11
N LYS A 82 -14.69 -24.87 -1.78
CA LYS A 82 -16.03 -24.54 -2.27
C LYS A 82 -16.75 -23.69 -1.23
N THR A 83 -17.23 -22.53 -1.66
CA THR A 83 -18.08 -21.68 -0.84
C THR A 83 -19.53 -22.15 -0.95
N PHE A 84 -20.24 -22.17 0.19
CA PHE A 84 -21.67 -22.34 0.18
C PHE A 84 -22.33 -20.99 -0.12
N LYS A 85 -23.33 -20.99 -1.00
CA LYS A 85 -24.23 -19.84 -1.11
C LYS A 85 -25.15 -19.85 0.11
N ILE A 86 -25.26 -18.69 0.75
CA ILE A 86 -26.19 -18.44 1.86
C ILE A 86 -27.50 -17.94 1.28
#